data_AF-A0A4Y2KTV9-F1
#
_entry.id   AF-A0A4Y2KTV9-F1
#
_cell.length_a   1.000
_cell.length_b   1.000
_cell.length_c   1.000
_cell.angle_alpha   90.00
_cell.angle_beta   90.00
_cell.angle_gamma   90.00
#
_symmetry.space_group_name_H-M   'P 1'
#
loop_
_entity.id
_entity.type
_entity.pdbx_description
1 polymer ?
#
loop_
_entity_poly.entity_id
_entity_poly.type
_entity_poly.pdbx_seq_one_letter_code
_entity_poly.pdbx_strand_id
1 'polypeptide(L)' 'VTDYCSCGGIGTALHYATECIYTVSWHMRKPAPNFEQEWLKRVANNLVSRQKIRGAIKFISENRDLFRPP' A
#
# COMPACT_ATOMS: atom_id res chain seq x y z
N VAL A 1 -15.02 -8.97 -5.87
CA VAL A 1 -15.28 -7.54 -6.14
C VAL A 1 -13.93 -6.86 -6.05
N THR A 2 -13.43 -6.27 -7.14
CA THR A 2 -12.23 -5.43 -7.02
C THR A 2 -12.69 -4.16 -6.33
N ASP A 3 -12.47 -4.10 -5.02
CA ASP A 3 -12.88 -2.96 -4.21
C ASP A 3 -12.07 -1.75 -4.69
N TYR A 4 -12.74 -0.79 -5.31
CA TYR A 4 -12.13 0.49 -5.61
C TYR A 4 -11.71 1.15 -4.30
N CYS A 5 -10.55 1.79 -4.29
CA CYS A 5 -10.17 2.71 -3.21
C CYS A 5 -11.14 3.89 -3.20
N SER A 6 -11.49 4.42 -2.03
CA SER A 6 -12.28 5.64 -1.89
C SER A 6 -11.62 6.88 -2.54
N CYS A 7 -10.35 6.74 -2.93
CA CYS A 7 -9.58 7.69 -3.73
C CYS A 7 -9.77 7.55 -5.26
N GLY A 8 -10.63 6.64 -5.72
CA GLY A 8 -10.93 6.40 -7.14
C GLY A 8 -9.98 5.45 -7.87
N GLY A 9 -8.93 4.95 -7.21
CA GLY A 9 -8.00 3.97 -7.76
C GLY A 9 -8.46 2.51 -7.59
N ILE A 10 -7.80 1.57 -8.27
CA ILE A 10 -8.01 0.14 -8.04
C ILE A 10 -7.44 -0.22 -6.66
N GLY A 11 -8.25 -0.72 -5.72
CA GLY A 11 -7.83 -1.02 -4.34
C GLY A 11 -6.97 -2.28 -4.21
N THR A 12 -5.88 -2.36 -4.96
CA THR A 12 -4.87 -3.41 -4.80
C THR A 12 -3.94 -3.10 -3.63
N ALA A 13 -3.29 -4.14 -3.09
CA ALA A 13 -2.25 -3.94 -2.08
C ALA A 13 -1.12 -3.02 -2.58
N LEU A 14 -0.75 -3.13 -3.87
CA LEU A 14 0.27 -2.26 -4.47
C LEU A 14 -0.18 -0.79 -4.51
N HIS A 15 -1.44 -0.55 -4.85
CA HIS A 15 -2.02 0.79 -4.86
C HIS A 15 -1.94 1.43 -3.46
N TYR A 16 -2.36 0.71 -2.42
CA TYR A 16 -2.24 1.20 -1.05
C TYR A 16 -0.80 1.42 -0.60
N ALA A 17 0.14 0.61 -1.09
CA ALA A 17 1.55 0.74 -0.72
C ALA A 17 2.30 1.86 -1.45
N THR A 18 1.83 2.30 -2.63
CA THR A 18 2.65 3.15 -3.52
C THR A 18 1.93 4.39 -4.07
N GLU A 19 0.59 4.47 -4.02
CA GLU A 19 -0.18 5.48 -4.77
C GLU A 19 -1.36 6.08 -4.00
N CYS A 20 -1.96 5.37 -3.05
CA CYS A 20 -3.17 5.83 -2.36
C CYS A 20 -2.92 7.12 -1.56
N ILE A 21 -3.75 8.14 -1.75
CA ILE A 21 -3.59 9.45 -1.08
C ILE A 21 -3.66 9.37 0.46
N TYR A 22 -4.40 8.39 1.00
CA TYR A 22 -4.53 8.20 2.45
C TYR A 22 -3.29 7.54 3.09
N THR A 23 -2.37 7.01 2.30
CA THR A 23 -1.16 6.32 2.78
C THR A 23 0.13 7.01 2.36
N VAL A 24 0.08 8.29 1.94
CA VAL A 24 1.24 9.06 1.44
C VAL A 24 2.45 8.99 2.37
N SER A 25 2.25 9.10 3.69
CA SER A 25 3.33 9.01 4.69
C SER A 25 4.03 7.64 4.73
N TRP A 26 3.37 6.60 4.22
CA TRP A 26 3.84 5.22 4.18
C TRP A 26 4.25 4.77 2.78
N HIS A 27 4.16 5.65 1.78
CA HIS A 27 4.44 5.29 0.39
C HIS A 27 5.84 4.71 0.24
N MET A 28 5.83 3.59 -0.45
CA MET A 28 7.01 2.89 -0.89
C MET A 28 7.27 3.28 -2.33
N ARG A 29 8.54 3.26 -2.75
CA ARG A 29 8.88 3.59 -4.14
C ARG A 29 8.15 2.64 -5.07
N LYS A 30 7.39 3.15 -6.03
CA LYS A 30 6.68 2.33 -7.02
C LYS A 30 7.67 1.43 -7.79
N PRO A 31 7.37 0.12 -7.96
CA PRO A 31 8.20 -0.74 -8.80
C PRO A 31 8.10 -0.33 -10.26
N ALA A 32 9.15 -0.63 -11.03
CA ALA A 32 9.01 -0.65 -12.47
C ALA A 32 8.13 -1.86 -12.87
N PRO A 33 7.33 -1.77 -13.96
CA PRO A 33 6.31 -2.78 -14.30
C PRO A 33 6.85 -4.22 -14.39
N ASN A 34 8.09 -4.40 -14.84
CA ASN A 34 8.72 -5.70 -15.02
C ASN A 34 9.48 -6.21 -13.78
N PHE A 35 9.57 -5.43 -12.71
CA PHE A 35 10.34 -5.74 -11.50
C PHE A 35 9.49 -5.89 -10.24
N GLU A 36 8.18 -6.07 -10.38
CA GLU A 36 7.24 -6.12 -9.26
C GLU A 36 7.59 -7.21 -8.23
N GLN A 37 7.93 -8.43 -8.69
CA GLN A 37 8.32 -9.53 -7.80
C GLN A 37 9.64 -9.26 -7.07
N GLU A 38 10.63 -8.74 -7.78
CA GLU A 38 11.93 -8.41 -7.21
C GLU A 38 11.81 -7.25 -6.21
N TRP A 39 10.95 -6.29 -6.51
CA TRP A 39 10.60 -5.21 -5.60
C TRP A 39 9.96 -5.73 -4.31
N LEU A 40 8.97 -6.64 -4.41
CA LEU A 40 8.35 -7.27 -3.24
C LEU A 40 9.39 -7.99 -2.37
N LYS A 41 10.34 -8.72 -2.98
CA LYS A 41 11.44 -9.37 -2.26
C LYS A 41 12.30 -8.35 -1.52
N ARG A 42 12.71 -7.26 -2.16
CA ARG A 42 13.53 -6.20 -1.53
C ARG A 42 12.79 -5.52 -0.37
N VAL A 43 11.52 -5.23 -0.59
CA VAL A 43 10.62 -4.65 0.40
C VAL A 43 10.47 -5.57 1.62
N ALA A 44 10.24 -6.86 1.40
CA ALA A 44 10.08 -7.84 2.47
C ALA A 44 11.40 -8.08 3.22
N ASN A 45 12.55 -8.03 2.54
CA ASN A 45 13.85 -8.29 3.13
C ASN A 45 14.44 -7.09 3.88
N ASN A 46 14.01 -5.86 3.60
CA ASN A 46 14.49 -4.65 4.27
C ASN A 46 13.75 -4.36 5.59
N LEU A 47 14.49 -4.16 6.69
CA LEU A 47 13.91 -3.92 8.02
C LEU A 47 13.05 -2.64 8.10
N VAL A 48 13.54 -1.54 7.54
CA VAL A 48 12.83 -0.24 7.55
C VAL A 48 11.54 -0.36 6.74
N SER A 49 11.60 -0.99 5.57
CA SER A 49 10.42 -1.28 4.76
C SER A 49 9.40 -2.14 5.50
N ARG A 50 9.83 -3.18 6.22
CA ARG A 50 8.94 -4.00 7.05
C ARG A 50 8.28 -3.19 8.17
N GLN A 51 9.01 -2.27 8.81
CA GLN A 51 8.46 -1.39 9.84
C GLN A 51 7.40 -0.44 9.25
N LYS A 52 7.68 0.15 8.08
CA LYS A 52 6.71 0.98 7.35
C LYS A 52 5.45 0.20 6.98
N ILE A 53 5.59 -1.04 6.48
CA ILE A 53 4.45 -1.90 6.16
C ILE A 53 3.61 -2.18 7.41
N ARG A 54 4.24 -2.50 8.55
CA ARG A 54 3.52 -2.72 9.82
C ARG A 54 2.76 -1.46 10.26
N GLY A 55 3.37 -0.29 10.14
CA GLY A 55 2.73 1.00 10.42
C GLY A 55 1.54 1.27 9.51
N ALA A 56 1.69 1.04 8.21
CA ALA A 56 0.62 1.18 7.22
C ALA A 56 -0.55 0.24 7.50
N ILE A 57 -0.29 -1.05 7.76
CA ILE A 57 -1.33 -2.03 8.09
C ILE A 57 -2.09 -1.62 9.35
N LYS A 58 -1.36 -1.20 10.39
CA LYS A 58 -1.98 -0.71 11.63
C LYS A 58 -2.88 0.50 11.36
N PHE A 59 -2.37 1.49 10.63
CA PHE A 59 -3.13 2.69 10.26
C PHE A 59 -4.40 2.35 9.47
N ILE A 60 -4.31 1.49 8.46
CA ILE A 60 -5.46 1.05 7.66
C ILE A 60 -6.47 0.32 8.55
N SER A 61 -6.01 -0.52 9.48
CA SER A 61 -6.89 -1.24 10.40
C SER A 61 -7.59 -0.31 11.41
N GLU A 62 -6.94 0.75 11.86
CA GLU A 62 -7.51 1.74 12.78
C GLU A 62 -8.48 2.69 12.05
N ASN A 63 -8.30 2.88 10.75
CA ASN A 63 -9.06 3.83 9.93
C ASN A 63 -9.86 3.13 8.82
N ARG A 64 -10.33 1.90 9.04
CA ARG A 64 -10.95 1.07 7.97
C ARG A 64 -12.11 1.78 7.26
N ASP A 65 -12.85 2.63 7.94
CA ASP A 65 -13.97 3.37 7.36
C ASP A 65 -13.53 4.33 6.25
N LEU A 66 -12.32 4.90 6.33
CA LEU A 66 -11.76 5.77 5.28
C LEU A 66 -11.42 5.03 3.98
N PHE A 67 -11.22 3.72 4.07
CA PHE A 67 -10.81 2.85 2.97
C PHE A 67 -11.96 2.02 2.40
N ARG A 68 -13.15 2.13 3.01
CA ARG A 68 -14.34 1.45 2.52
C ARG A 68 -14.86 2.17 1.27
N PRO A 69 -15.29 1.45 0.23
CA PRO A 69 -16.02 2.07 -0.87
C PRO A 69 -17.28 2.77 -0.32
N PRO A 70 -17.70 3.90 -0.92
CA PRO A 70 -18.98 4.53 -0.56
C PRO A 70 -20.18 3.58 -0.73
#